data_AF-A0A9E3S5T7-F1
#
_entry.id   AF-A0A9E3S5T7-F1
#
_cell.length_a   1.000
_cell.length_b   1.000
_cell.length_c   1.000
_cell.angle_alpha   90.00
_cell.angle_beta   90.00
_cell.angle_gamma   90.00
#
_symmetry.space_group_name_H-M   'P 1'
#
loop_
_entity.id
_entity.type
_entity.pdbx_description
1 polymer ?
#
loop_
_entity_poly.entity_id
_entity_poly.type
_entity_poly.pdbx_seq_one_letter_code
_entity_poly.pdbx_strand_id
1 'polypeptide(L)'
;MGKKYVHLRLGLILAGEAQTRLIAQYLVETLQVRLERFEHLHDAVEFANQKRPQVVIADFERFGAAGIYGLADLMEKADAPVILVVRDVSEWEREQFKALGVFAVFEGTFSISVLGEKVELALKRRWRIGSSDRLPVVGV
;
A
#
# COMPACT_ATOMS: atom_id res chain seq x y z
N MET A 1 -13.64 -0.45 35.05
CA MET A 1 -12.54 -0.51 34.06
C MET A 1 -13.10 -0.10 32.71
N GLY A 2 -12.84 1.14 32.28
CA GLY A 2 -13.31 1.62 30.98
C GLY A 2 -12.54 0.94 29.85
N LYS A 3 -13.24 0.33 28.90
CA LYS A 3 -12.64 -0.20 27.67
C LYS A 3 -12.03 0.98 26.90
N LYS A 4 -10.69 1.10 26.88
CA LYS A 4 -9.99 1.98 25.94
C LYS A 4 -10.21 1.38 24.55
N TYR A 5 -11.10 1.97 23.76
CA TYR A 5 -11.24 1.64 22.35
C TYR A 5 -9.98 2.16 21.63
N VAL A 6 -9.10 1.26 21.22
CA VAL A 6 -7.97 1.60 20.37
C VAL A 6 -8.55 1.87 18.98
N HIS A 7 -8.49 3.12 18.53
CA HIS A 7 -8.82 3.46 17.15
C HIS A 7 -7.72 2.89 16.25
N LEU A 8 -8.01 1.74 15.63
CA LEU A 8 -7.12 1.15 14.63
C LEU A 8 -7.07 2.06 13.39
N ARG A 9 -5.87 2.20 12.83
CA ARG A 9 -5.65 2.86 11.54
C ARG A 9 -6.23 1.99 10.43
N LEU A 10 -6.82 2.60 9.41
CA LEU A 10 -7.40 1.88 8.28
C LEU A 10 -6.38 1.78 7.15
N GLY A 11 -6.09 0.57 6.69
CA GLY A 11 -5.31 0.31 5.48
C GLY A 11 -6.12 -0.47 4.46
N LEU A 12 -5.63 -0.45 3.22
CA LEU A 12 -6.15 -1.24 2.11
C LEU A 12 -5.10 -2.28 1.72
N ILE A 13 -5.53 -3.50 1.44
CA ILE A 13 -4.68 -4.50 0.79
C ILE A 13 -5.36 -5.09 -0.45
N LEU A 14 -4.69 -4.97 -1.61
CA LEU A 14 -5.08 -5.62 -2.86
C LEU A 14 -4.14 -6.81 -3.09
N ALA A 15 -4.54 -8.01 -2.69
CA ALA A 15 -3.71 -9.22 -2.76
C ALA A 15 -4.54 -10.50 -2.65
N GLY A 16 -3.91 -11.64 -2.98
CA GLY A 16 -4.51 -12.96 -2.75
C GLY A 16 -4.72 -13.28 -1.26
N GLU A 17 -5.59 -14.25 -0.97
CA GLU A 17 -6.01 -14.59 0.40
C GLU A 17 -4.84 -14.98 1.32
N ALA A 18 -3.98 -15.90 0.86
CA ALA A 18 -2.89 -16.44 1.69
C ALA A 18 -1.88 -15.35 2.10
N GLN A 19 -1.51 -14.47 1.16
CA GLN A 19 -0.60 -13.35 1.41
C GLN A 19 -1.23 -12.31 2.34
N THR A 20 -2.52 -12.00 2.12
CA THR A 20 -3.22 -11.01 2.94
C THR A 20 -3.30 -11.43 4.40
N ARG A 21 -3.61 -12.70 4.68
CA ARG A 21 -3.83 -13.16 6.06
C ARG A 21 -2.61 -12.92 6.95
N LEU A 22 -1.41 -13.23 6.44
CA LEU A 22 -0.15 -13.04 7.16
C LEU A 22 0.15 -11.56 7.39
N ILE A 23 0.03 -10.74 6.34
CA ILE A 23 0.30 -9.30 6.40
C ILE A 23 -0.69 -8.60 7.36
N ALA A 24 -1.98 -8.91 7.23
CA ALA A 24 -3.03 -8.31 8.07
C ALA A 24 -2.84 -8.65 9.55
N GLN A 25 -2.53 -9.91 9.87
CA GLN A 25 -2.27 -10.31 11.26
C GLN A 25 -1.10 -9.52 11.85
N TYR A 26 0.03 -9.49 11.16
CA TYR A 26 1.22 -8.78 11.62
C TYR A 26 0.96 -7.28 11.83
N LEU A 27 0.31 -6.61 10.87
CA LEU A 27 0.08 -5.17 10.92
C LEU A 27 -0.94 -4.75 12.00
N VAL A 28 -1.93 -5.60 12.29
CA VAL A 28 -2.85 -5.38 13.42
C VAL A 28 -2.11 -5.48 14.75
N GLU A 29 -1.31 -6.54 14.93
CA GLU A 29 -0.63 -6.83 16.20
C GLU A 29 0.50 -5.84 16.51
N THR A 30 1.24 -5.40 15.50
CA THR A 30 2.45 -4.58 15.69
C THR A 30 2.23 -3.09 15.48
N LEU A 31 1.36 -2.70 14.52
CA LEU A 31 1.21 -1.30 14.10
C LEU A 31 -0.19 -0.74 14.32
N GLN A 32 -1.11 -1.54 14.89
CA GLN A 32 -2.51 -1.16 15.10
C GLN A 32 -3.20 -0.71 13.80
N VAL A 33 -2.86 -1.36 12.68
CA VAL A 33 -3.46 -1.11 11.36
C VAL A 33 -4.39 -2.26 11.01
N ARG A 34 -5.67 -1.97 10.80
CA ARG A 34 -6.63 -2.90 10.22
C ARG A 34 -6.61 -2.77 8.71
N LEU A 35 -6.35 -3.86 8.00
CA LEU A 35 -6.44 -3.91 6.54
C LEU A 35 -7.83 -4.37 6.09
N GLU A 36 -8.41 -3.64 5.14
CA GLU A 36 -9.51 -4.14 4.33
C GLU A 36 -8.97 -4.78 3.06
N ARG A 37 -9.43 -6.01 2.80
CA ARG A 37 -8.88 -6.87 1.76
C ARG A 37 -9.73 -6.83 0.50
N PHE A 38 -9.04 -6.76 -0.64
CA PHE A 38 -9.63 -6.86 -1.97
C PHE A 38 -8.78 -7.80 -2.84
N GLU A 39 -9.43 -8.57 -3.71
CA GLU A 39 -8.76 -9.37 -4.74
C GLU A 39 -8.82 -8.72 -6.12
N HIS A 40 -9.76 -7.79 -6.30
CA HIS A 40 -10.01 -7.11 -7.55
C HIS A 40 -9.77 -5.60 -7.41
N LEU A 41 -9.13 -5.03 -8.44
CA LEU A 41 -8.78 -3.61 -8.47
C LEU A 41 -10.01 -2.70 -8.35
N HIS A 42 -11.11 -3.03 -9.04
CA HIS A 42 -12.32 -2.20 -9.05
C HIS A 42 -12.87 -1.97 -7.64
N ASP A 43 -13.02 -3.04 -6.86
CA ASP A 43 -13.53 -2.97 -5.49
C ASP A 43 -12.58 -2.19 -4.58
N ALA A 44 -11.26 -2.34 -4.78
CA ALA A 44 -10.25 -1.60 -4.03
C ALA A 44 -10.34 -0.09 -4.31
N VAL A 45 -10.51 0.31 -5.58
CA VAL A 45 -10.67 1.72 -5.98
C VAL A 45 -11.95 2.31 -5.40
N GLU A 46 -13.07 1.59 -5.47
CA GLU A 46 -14.34 2.03 -4.90
C GLU A 46 -14.21 2.27 -3.39
N PHE A 47 -13.62 1.30 -2.68
CA PHE A 47 -13.38 1.44 -1.25
C PHE A 47 -12.43 2.60 -0.92
N ALA A 48 -11.35 2.77 -1.68
CA ALA A 48 -10.38 3.83 -1.48
C ALA A 48 -11.05 5.22 -1.55
N ASN A 49 -11.91 5.41 -2.55
CA ASN A 49 -12.68 6.63 -2.74
C ASN A 49 -13.65 6.91 -1.57
N GLN A 50 -14.26 5.88 -1.00
CA GLN A 50 -15.27 6.02 0.07
C GLN A 50 -14.66 6.18 1.47
N LYS A 51 -13.59 5.44 1.77
CA LYS A 51 -13.09 5.27 3.14
C LYS A 51 -11.74 5.92 3.40
N ARG A 52 -11.01 6.32 2.35
CA ARG A 52 -9.70 6.99 2.42
C ARG A 52 -8.72 6.26 3.34
N PRO A 53 -8.17 5.12 2.91
CA PRO A 53 -7.18 4.38 3.69
C PRO A 53 -5.94 5.26 3.96
N GLN A 54 -5.23 4.97 5.04
CA GLN A 54 -4.01 5.71 5.42
C GLN A 54 -2.74 5.10 4.81
N VAL A 55 -2.84 3.86 4.31
CA VAL A 55 -1.80 3.14 3.59
C VAL A 55 -2.44 2.13 2.67
N VAL A 56 -1.84 1.92 1.50
CA VAL A 56 -2.23 0.88 0.55
C VAL A 56 -1.08 -0.08 0.37
N ILE A 57 -1.36 -1.37 0.42
CA ILE A 57 -0.43 -2.44 0.05
C ILE A 57 -1.05 -3.14 -1.15
N ALA A 58 -0.35 -3.23 -2.29
CA ALA A 58 -0.92 -3.83 -3.48
C ALA A 58 0.06 -4.78 -4.17
N ASP A 59 -0.40 -5.99 -4.42
CA ASP A 59 0.21 -6.96 -5.33
C ASP A 59 -0.06 -6.50 -6.76
N PHE A 60 1.01 -6.15 -7.49
CA PHE A 60 0.90 -5.58 -8.83
C PHE A 60 0.30 -6.56 -9.86
N GLU A 61 0.44 -7.88 -9.63
CA GLU A 61 -0.18 -8.87 -10.52
C GLU A 61 -1.72 -8.78 -10.50
N ARG A 62 -2.31 -8.24 -9.42
CA ARG A 62 -3.77 -8.04 -9.28
C ARG A 62 -4.33 -6.92 -10.14
N PHE A 63 -3.48 -6.08 -10.71
CA PHE A 63 -3.90 -5.04 -11.65
C PHE A 63 -4.16 -5.61 -13.05
N GLY A 64 -3.63 -6.80 -13.36
CA GLY A 64 -3.86 -7.49 -14.63
C GLY A 64 -3.65 -6.58 -15.84
N ALA A 65 -4.63 -6.55 -16.75
CA ALA A 65 -4.57 -5.72 -17.96
C ALA A 65 -4.62 -4.20 -17.69
N ALA A 66 -5.07 -3.76 -16.51
CA ALA A 66 -5.09 -2.33 -16.16
C ALA A 66 -3.69 -1.81 -15.82
N GLY A 67 -2.81 -2.68 -15.29
CA GLY A 67 -1.40 -2.40 -15.01
C GLY A 67 -1.15 -1.03 -14.35
N ILE A 68 -0.26 -0.25 -14.96
CA ILE A 68 0.15 1.09 -14.51
C ILE A 68 -1.04 2.07 -14.43
N TYR A 69 -2.00 2.00 -15.34
CA TYR A 69 -3.17 2.91 -15.32
C TYR A 69 -4.08 2.62 -14.13
N GLY A 70 -4.29 1.33 -13.83
CA GLY A 70 -5.03 0.92 -12.64
C GLY A 70 -4.34 1.33 -11.34
N LEU A 71 -3.01 1.27 -11.32
CA LEU A 71 -2.21 1.78 -10.21
C LEU A 71 -2.39 3.29 -10.02
N ALA A 72 -2.32 4.06 -11.10
CA ALA A 72 -2.51 5.51 -11.04
C ALA A 72 -3.89 5.89 -10.49
N ASP A 73 -4.96 5.22 -10.94
CA ASP A 73 -6.32 5.46 -10.45
C ASP A 73 -6.47 5.10 -8.97
N LEU A 74 -5.96 3.94 -8.54
CA LEU A 74 -5.97 3.55 -7.12
C LEU A 74 -5.22 4.56 -6.25
N MET A 75 -4.04 5.02 -6.70
CA MET A 75 -3.25 6.03 -6.00
C MET A 75 -4.02 7.35 -5.86
N GLU A 76 -4.66 7.81 -6.94
CA GLU A 76 -5.45 9.03 -6.95
C GLU A 76 -6.63 8.94 -5.97
N LYS A 77 -7.40 7.83 -6.00
CA LYS A 77 -8.58 7.68 -5.12
C LYS A 77 -8.22 7.45 -3.67
N ALA A 78 -7.11 6.77 -3.40
CA ALA A 78 -6.65 6.52 -2.04
C ALA A 78 -6.07 7.78 -1.39
N ASP A 79 -5.39 8.65 -2.15
CA ASP A 79 -4.59 9.79 -1.64
C ASP A 79 -3.70 9.38 -0.45
N ALA A 80 -3.09 8.21 -0.57
CA ALA A 80 -2.31 7.57 0.50
C ALA A 80 -1.01 6.97 -0.06
N PRO A 81 0.01 6.74 0.79
CA PRO A 81 1.20 6.03 0.38
C PRO A 81 0.86 4.62 -0.10
N VAL A 82 1.36 4.26 -1.27
CA VAL A 82 1.20 2.93 -1.86
C VAL A 82 2.50 2.17 -1.81
N ILE A 83 2.45 0.98 -1.21
CA ILE A 83 3.54 0.01 -1.17
C ILE A 83 3.19 -1.10 -2.16
N LEU A 84 4.04 -1.32 -3.16
CA LEU A 84 3.85 -2.36 -4.15
C LEU A 84 4.62 -3.62 -3.79
N VAL A 85 4.00 -4.76 -4.04
CA VAL A 85 4.65 -6.06 -4.14
C VAL A 85 4.58 -6.48 -5.61
N VAL A 86 5.73 -6.86 -6.15
CA VAL A 86 5.92 -7.18 -7.57
C VAL A 86 6.80 -8.40 -7.66
N ARG A 87 6.51 -9.32 -8.59
CA ARG A 87 7.33 -10.52 -8.77
C ARG A 87 8.60 -10.24 -9.56
N ASP A 88 8.45 -9.48 -10.64
CA ASP A 88 9.50 -9.02 -11.55
C ASP A 88 9.13 -7.60 -11.98
N VAL A 89 10.14 -6.76 -12.25
CA VAL A 89 9.94 -5.37 -12.67
C VAL A 89 10.90 -5.01 -13.79
N SER A 90 10.33 -4.71 -14.95
CA SER A 90 11.07 -4.14 -16.06
C SER A 90 11.61 -2.73 -15.74
N GLU A 91 12.68 -2.30 -16.41
CA GLU A 91 13.21 -0.94 -16.25
C GLU A 91 12.14 0.13 -16.50
N TRP A 92 11.31 -0.09 -17.52
CA TRP A 92 10.19 0.80 -17.84
C TRP A 92 9.19 0.91 -16.68
N GLU A 93 8.78 -0.21 -16.06
CA GLU A 93 7.88 -0.18 -14.89
C GLU A 93 8.50 0.55 -13.69
N ARG A 94 9.80 0.38 -13.44
CA ARG A 94 10.50 1.12 -12.36
C ARG A 94 10.41 2.62 -12.57
N GLU A 95 10.59 3.08 -13.79
CA GLU A 95 10.44 4.50 -14.14
C GLU A 95 9.01 4.98 -13.91
N GLN A 96 8.01 4.18 -14.30
CA GLN A 96 6.60 4.53 -14.08
C GLN A 96 6.25 4.58 -12.58
N PHE A 97 6.67 3.60 -11.79
CA PHE A 97 6.43 3.58 -10.34
C PHE A 97 7.04 4.81 -9.66
N LYS A 98 8.25 5.19 -10.07
CA LYS A 98 8.93 6.40 -9.57
C LYS A 98 8.18 7.67 -9.99
N ALA A 99 7.71 7.75 -11.23
CA ALA A 99 6.97 8.89 -11.75
C ALA A 99 5.62 9.09 -11.03
N LEU A 100 4.90 7.98 -10.77
CA LEU A 100 3.65 7.99 -10.00
C LEU A 100 3.87 8.30 -8.52
N GLY A 101 5.09 8.15 -8.02
CA GLY A 101 5.43 8.38 -6.62
C GLY A 101 5.02 7.23 -5.70
N VAL A 102 5.12 5.99 -6.19
CA VAL A 102 4.98 4.80 -5.36
C VAL A 102 5.96 4.90 -4.18
N PHE A 103 5.46 4.65 -2.97
CA PHE A 103 6.23 4.89 -1.75
C PHE A 103 7.36 3.88 -1.56
N ALA A 104 7.08 2.60 -1.80
CA ALA A 104 8.05 1.51 -1.75
C ALA A 104 7.64 0.38 -2.69
N VAL A 105 8.62 -0.35 -3.20
CA VAL A 105 8.44 -1.50 -4.08
C VAL A 105 9.21 -2.67 -3.50
N PHE A 106 8.55 -3.81 -3.33
CA PHE A 106 9.12 -5.08 -2.92
C PHE A 106 9.13 -6.03 -4.11
N GLU A 107 10.32 -6.35 -4.60
CA GLU A 107 10.53 -7.24 -5.73
C GLU A 107 10.85 -8.66 -5.24
N GLY A 108 10.08 -9.64 -5.71
CA GLY A 108 10.21 -11.03 -5.32
C GLY A 108 9.87 -11.29 -3.86
N THR A 109 10.68 -12.12 -3.20
CA THR A 109 10.47 -12.53 -1.81
C THR A 109 10.91 -11.44 -0.85
N PHE A 110 10.10 -11.12 0.16
CA PHE A 110 10.42 -10.11 1.17
C PHE A 110 10.13 -10.59 2.59
N SER A 111 10.80 -9.97 3.57
CA SER A 111 10.48 -10.18 4.98
C SER A 111 9.31 -9.31 5.41
N ILE A 112 8.36 -9.91 6.14
CA ILE A 112 7.22 -9.19 6.71
C ILE A 112 7.63 -8.08 7.68
N SER A 113 8.78 -8.21 8.35
CA SER A 113 9.31 -7.18 9.25
C SER A 113 9.69 -5.91 8.47
N VAL A 114 10.32 -6.08 7.30
CA VAL A 114 10.74 -4.97 6.44
C VAL A 114 9.51 -4.28 5.83
N LEU A 115 8.47 -5.05 5.46
CA LEU A 115 7.18 -4.48 5.08
C LEU A 115 6.59 -3.64 6.22
N GLY A 116 6.63 -4.15 7.46
CA GLY A 116 6.23 -3.45 8.67
C GLY A 116 6.91 -2.10 8.84
N GLU A 117 8.24 -2.06 8.73
CA GLU A 117 9.01 -0.82 8.81
C GLU A 117 8.58 0.20 7.75
N LYS A 118 8.35 -0.24 6.50
CA LYS A 118 7.86 0.66 5.44
C LYS A 118 6.45 1.16 5.71
N VAL A 119 5.56 0.32 6.21
CA VAL A 119 4.20 0.73 6.61
C VAL A 119 4.26 1.74 7.75
N GLU A 120 5.08 1.51 8.77
CA GLU A 120 5.23 2.46 9.88
C GLU A 120 5.74 3.81 9.38
N LEU A 121 6.73 3.80 8.47
CA LEU A 121 7.30 5.01 7.88
C LEU A 121 6.27 5.75 7.00
N ALA A 122 5.47 5.01 6.23
CA ALA A 122 4.38 5.56 5.42
C ALA A 122 3.34 6.28 6.31
N LEU A 123 2.95 5.67 7.43
CA LEU A 123 1.96 6.22 8.35
C LEU A 123 2.45 7.44 9.14
N LYS A 124 3.77 7.59 9.32
CA LYS A 124 4.37 8.77 9.98
C LYS A 124 4.43 10.00 9.09
N ARG A 125 4.47 9.83 7.76
CA ARG A 125 4.58 10.95 6.82
C ARG A 125 3.20 11.58 6.57
N ARG A 126 3.11 12.91 6.57
CA ARG A 126 1.96 13.63 5.99
C ARG A 126 2.03 13.43 4.48
N TRP A 127 1.37 12.39 3.96
CA TRP A 127 1.23 12.20 2.52
C TRP A 127 0.14 13.13 2.00
N ARG A 128 0.48 13.97 1.04
CA ARG A 128 -0.47 14.62 0.13
C ARG A 128 0.10 14.52 -1.26
N ILE A 129 -0.66 13.94 -2.18
CA ILE A 129 -0.35 14.00 -3.60
C ILE A 129 -0.30 15.49 -3.99
N GLY A 130 0.88 15.97 -4.42
CA GLY A 130 1.13 17.37 -4.79
C GLY A 130 1.80 18.25 -3.74
N SER A 131 2.18 17.74 -2.56
CA SER A 131 2.99 18.51 -1.60
C SER A 131 4.50 18.41 -1.90
N SER A 132 5.21 19.54 -1.79
CA SER A 132 6.62 19.71 -2.19
C SER A 132 7.65 18.98 -1.30
N ASP A 133 7.22 18.21 -0.30
CA ASP A 133 8.09 17.53 0.68
C ASP A 133 8.53 16.13 0.23
N ARG A 134 8.83 15.96 -1.06
CA ARG A 134 9.34 14.70 -1.61
C ARG A 134 10.82 14.54 -1.26
N LEU A 135 11.13 13.97 -0.11
CA LEU A 135 12.48 13.46 0.15
C LEU A 135 12.79 12.25 -0.75
N PRO A 136 14.01 12.15 -1.28
CA PRO A 136 14.39 11.15 -2.28
C PRO A 136 14.20 9.73 -1.74
N VAL A 137 13.75 8.85 -2.63
CA VAL A 137 13.74 7.40 -2.43
C VAL A 137 15.18 6.97 -2.19
N VAL A 138 15.52 6.59 -0.96
CA VAL A 138 16.77 5.91 -0.67
C VAL A 138 16.58 4.47 -1.12
N GLY A 139 17.18 4.13 -2.26
CA GLY A 139 17.34 2.74 -2.67
C GLY A 139 18.17 2.01 -1.62
N VAL A 140 17.70 0.85 -1.19
CA VAL A 140 18.51 -0.15 -0.50
C VAL A 140 18.74 -1.26 -1.51
#